data_AF-C3MN38-F1
#
_entry.id   AF-C3MN38-F1
#
_cell.length_a   1.000
_cell.length_b   1.000
_cell.length_c   1.000
_cell.angle_alpha   90.00
_cell.angle_beta   90.00
_cell.angle_gamma   90.00
#
_symmetry.space_group_name_H-M   'P 1'
#
loop_
_entity.id
_entity.type
_entity.pdbx_description
1 polymer ?
#
loop_
_entity_poly.entity_id
_entity_poly.type
_entity_poly.pdbx_seq_one_letter_code
_entity_poly.pdbx_strand_id
1 'polypeptide(L)'
;MTIDFLINTLELIKEEKCNINLFSALSLTSVVYNNFGEFLSNNQSYSANNPLLKYHIIILKDVEEKKSLFKREIAELVSRNFKLDGEKVRNYFDNLKEILKSLKYTIVDVEITTRTRALIGVSTSLGKLIFDSGISFDPYMNLPYILASEIKGIVRSYIEDKLGEQEAEEIFGNEEREGNVNFTDAYPTRSENFLFVPDVITPHYNKKKSEADAEPTPVMHLTIAPKVSFRFLIYYKREDVGKPICDTLPLVIMKGLGARSSVGYSLFELAKAEVVR
;
A
#
# COMPACT_ATOMS: atom_id res chain seq x y z
N MET A 1 -24.80 -14.18 -3.93
CA MET A 1 -23.43 -14.71 -3.81
C MET A 1 -23.54 -16.09 -3.22
N THR A 2 -23.11 -17.13 -3.93
CA THR A 2 -23.19 -18.51 -3.43
C THR A 2 -22.06 -18.77 -2.42
N ILE A 3 -22.30 -19.65 -1.45
CA ILE A 3 -21.29 -20.05 -0.45
C ILE A 3 -20.03 -20.60 -1.13
N ASP A 4 -20.20 -21.31 -2.25
CA ASP A 4 -19.09 -21.83 -3.05
C ASP A 4 -18.17 -20.72 -3.57
N PHE A 5 -18.71 -19.55 -3.93
CA PHE A 5 -17.89 -18.43 -4.39
C PHE A 5 -17.00 -17.88 -3.27
N LEU A 6 -17.50 -17.83 -2.03
CA LEU A 6 -16.72 -17.37 -0.87
C LEU A 6 -15.56 -18.33 -0.57
N ILE A 7 -15.82 -19.63 -0.59
CA ILE A 7 -14.81 -20.67 -0.33
C ILE A 7 -13.73 -20.66 -1.43
N ASN A 8 -14.15 -20.55 -2.69
CA ASN A 8 -13.25 -20.60 -3.83
C ASN A 8 -12.51 -19.27 -4.08
N THR A 9 -12.86 -18.18 -3.39
CA THR A 9 -12.19 -16.86 -3.58
C THR A 9 -10.67 -16.96 -3.40
N LEU A 10 -10.21 -17.79 -2.47
CA LEU A 10 -8.77 -18.02 -2.24
C LEU A 10 -8.09 -18.75 -3.40
N GLU A 11 -8.79 -19.68 -4.05
CA GLU A 11 -8.29 -20.34 -5.26
C GLU A 11 -8.21 -19.34 -6.42
N LEU A 12 -9.21 -18.46 -6.56
CA LEU A 12 -9.20 -17.42 -7.58
C LEU A 12 -7.98 -16.49 -7.44
N ILE A 13 -7.54 -16.16 -6.22
CA ILE A 13 -6.30 -15.37 -6.02
C ILE A 13 -5.06 -16.13 -6.56
N LYS A 14 -5.05 -17.46 -6.44
CA LYS A 14 -3.95 -18.31 -6.92
C LYS A 14 -3.97 -18.46 -8.45
N GLU A 15 -5.15 -18.59 -9.05
CA GLU A 15 -5.33 -18.81 -10.49
C GLU A 15 -5.21 -17.53 -11.31
N GLU A 16 -5.94 -16.48 -10.92
CA GLU A 16 -6.09 -15.23 -11.68
C GLU A 16 -4.95 -14.23 -11.42
N LYS A 17 -4.14 -14.45 -10.38
CA LYS A 17 -2.97 -13.62 -10.02
C LYS A 17 -3.27 -12.11 -9.96
N CYS A 18 -2.98 -11.35 -11.03
CA CYS A 18 -3.15 -9.90 -11.12
C CYS A 18 -4.50 -9.46 -11.74
N ASN A 19 -5.28 -10.39 -12.30
CA ASN A 19 -6.53 -10.10 -13.00
C ASN A 19 -7.74 -10.04 -12.05
N ILE A 20 -7.63 -10.68 -10.88
CA ILE A 20 -8.65 -10.58 -9.84
C ILE A 20 -8.57 -9.23 -9.14
N ASN A 21 -9.73 -8.63 -8.87
CA ASN A 21 -9.81 -7.45 -8.02
C ASN A 21 -9.41 -7.82 -6.58
N LEU A 22 -8.22 -7.43 -6.15
CA LEU A 22 -7.67 -7.82 -4.84
C LEU A 22 -8.50 -7.24 -3.69
N PHE A 23 -9.04 -6.04 -3.86
CA PHE A 23 -9.86 -5.38 -2.85
C PHE A 23 -11.12 -6.20 -2.55
N SER A 24 -11.86 -6.59 -3.58
CA SER A 24 -13.02 -7.46 -3.45
C SER A 24 -12.62 -8.85 -2.94
N ALA A 25 -11.55 -9.45 -3.47
CA ALA A 25 -11.11 -10.79 -3.07
C ALA A 25 -10.77 -10.88 -1.58
N LEU A 26 -10.03 -9.90 -1.05
CA LEU A 26 -9.73 -9.82 0.39
C LEU A 26 -10.97 -9.54 1.23
N SER A 27 -11.88 -8.70 0.75
CA SER A 27 -13.14 -8.42 1.45
C SER A 27 -14.02 -9.67 1.56
N LEU A 28 -14.11 -10.47 0.50
CA LEU A 28 -14.85 -11.73 0.48
C LEU A 28 -14.18 -12.80 1.34
N THR A 29 -12.85 -12.91 1.24
CA THR A 29 -12.05 -13.80 2.09
C THR A 29 -12.20 -13.42 3.58
N SER A 30 -12.41 -12.14 3.90
CA SER A 30 -12.64 -11.71 5.28
C SER A 30 -13.93 -12.29 5.86
N VAL A 31 -14.95 -12.56 5.04
CA VAL A 31 -16.18 -13.26 5.49
C VAL A 31 -15.85 -14.67 5.93
N VAL A 32 -15.01 -15.38 5.17
CA VAL A 32 -14.55 -16.74 5.51
C VAL A 32 -13.67 -16.71 6.76
N TYR A 33 -12.75 -15.75 6.85
CA TYR A 33 -11.86 -15.59 8.01
C TYR A 33 -12.63 -15.28 9.31
N ASN A 34 -13.62 -14.40 9.26
CA ASN A 34 -14.38 -14.00 10.44
C ASN A 34 -15.36 -15.09 10.91
N ASN A 35 -15.86 -15.93 10.00
CA ASN A 35 -16.75 -17.06 10.30
C ASN A 35 -16.03 -18.41 10.21
N PHE A 36 -14.71 -18.43 10.42
CA PHE A 36 -13.85 -19.60 10.14
C PHE A 36 -14.33 -20.91 10.79
N GLY A 37 -14.79 -20.85 12.05
CA GLY A 37 -15.33 -22.02 12.74
C GLY A 37 -16.59 -22.60 12.10
N GLU A 38 -17.49 -21.74 11.61
CA GLU A 38 -18.72 -22.16 10.92
C GLU A 38 -18.39 -22.81 9.57
N PHE A 39 -17.50 -22.20 8.79
CA PHE A 39 -17.02 -22.77 7.52
C PHE A 39 -16.27 -24.09 7.70
N LEU A 40 -15.57 -24.28 8.82
CA LEU A 40 -14.92 -25.56 9.16
C LEU A 40 -15.94 -26.60 9.66
N SER A 41 -17.07 -26.21 10.25
CA SER A 41 -18.11 -27.16 10.67
C SER A 41 -19.04 -27.58 9.53
N ASN A 42 -19.20 -26.71 8.52
CA ASN A 42 -20.08 -26.93 7.38
C ASN A 42 -19.39 -27.78 6.29
N ASN A 43 -19.61 -29.08 6.34
CA ASN A 43 -19.11 -30.08 5.38
C ASN A 43 -19.71 -30.00 3.96
N GLN A 44 -20.29 -28.88 3.53
CA GLN A 44 -21.12 -28.85 2.31
C GLN A 44 -20.36 -28.63 0.99
N SER A 45 -19.07 -28.27 1.03
CA SER A 45 -18.25 -28.08 -0.17
C SER A 45 -17.03 -29.00 -0.15
N TYR A 46 -17.25 -30.28 -0.50
CA TYR A 46 -16.20 -31.27 -0.77
C TYR A 46 -15.57 -31.06 -2.15
N SER A 47 -15.32 -29.80 -2.55
CA SER A 47 -14.39 -29.57 -3.66
C SER A 47 -13.02 -30.06 -3.21
N ALA A 48 -12.40 -30.97 -3.97
CA ALA A 48 -11.06 -31.49 -3.66
C ALA A 48 -9.99 -30.38 -3.58
N ASN A 49 -10.29 -29.19 -4.12
CA ASN A 49 -9.41 -28.02 -4.09
C ASN A 49 -9.65 -27.08 -2.89
N ASN A 50 -10.73 -27.27 -2.11
CA ASN A 50 -11.12 -26.34 -1.04
C ASN A 50 -9.92 -26.08 -0.10
N PRO A 51 -9.39 -24.83 -0.04
CA PRO A 51 -8.20 -24.50 0.74
C PRO A 51 -8.37 -24.77 2.25
N LEU A 52 -9.62 -24.87 2.71
CA LEU A 52 -9.96 -25.11 4.10
C LEU A 52 -9.81 -26.58 4.52
N LEU A 53 -9.78 -27.54 3.57
CA LEU A 53 -9.73 -28.98 3.86
C LEU A 53 -8.54 -29.37 4.74
N LYS A 54 -7.38 -28.74 4.52
CA LYS A 54 -6.19 -29.02 5.32
C LYS A 54 -6.36 -28.69 6.80
N TYR A 55 -7.23 -27.75 7.17
CA TYR A 55 -7.49 -27.40 8.57
C TYR A 55 -8.36 -28.44 9.28
N HIS A 56 -9.04 -29.33 8.55
CA HIS A 56 -9.66 -30.53 9.13
C HIS A 56 -8.63 -31.62 9.45
N ILE A 57 -7.58 -31.73 8.62
CA ILE A 57 -6.52 -32.74 8.77
C ILE A 57 -5.56 -32.36 9.91
N ILE A 58 -5.31 -31.06 10.10
CA ILE A 58 -4.43 -30.56 11.14
C ILE A 58 -5.02 -30.84 12.53
N ILE A 59 -4.31 -31.66 13.31
CA ILE A 59 -4.62 -32.01 14.71
C ILE A 59 -4.12 -30.89 15.63
N LEU A 60 -4.73 -29.71 15.52
CA LEU A 60 -4.62 -28.65 16.52
C LEU A 60 -5.88 -28.64 17.38
N LYS A 61 -5.71 -28.39 18.68
CA LYS A 61 -6.79 -28.52 19.67
C LYS A 61 -7.79 -27.36 19.59
N ASP A 62 -7.39 -26.20 19.07
CA ASP A 62 -8.18 -24.97 19.10
C ASP A 62 -8.46 -24.42 17.69
N VAL A 63 -9.69 -23.93 17.49
CA VAL A 63 -10.13 -23.23 16.29
C VAL A 63 -9.37 -21.91 16.14
N GLU A 64 -9.03 -21.25 17.24
CA GLU A 64 -8.28 -19.97 17.21
C GLU A 64 -6.85 -20.16 16.69
N GLU A 65 -6.17 -21.25 17.07
CA GLU A 65 -4.84 -21.57 16.50
C GLU A 65 -4.92 -21.79 14.99
N LYS A 66 -5.93 -22.53 14.52
CA LYS A 66 -6.18 -22.77 13.09
C LYS A 66 -6.51 -21.46 12.36
N LYS A 67 -7.27 -20.57 12.98
CA LYS A 67 -7.61 -19.24 12.44
C LYS A 67 -6.37 -18.34 12.31
N SER A 68 -5.46 -18.38 13.28
CA SER A 68 -4.17 -17.68 13.21
C SER A 68 -3.29 -18.19 12.07
N LEU A 69 -3.22 -19.51 11.88
CA LEU A 69 -2.55 -20.12 10.74
C LEU A 69 -3.18 -19.70 9.40
N PHE A 70 -4.51 -19.63 9.35
CA PHE A 70 -5.24 -19.18 8.18
C PHE A 70 -4.97 -17.71 7.84
N LYS A 71 -4.92 -16.83 8.84
CA LYS A 71 -4.47 -15.42 8.66
C LYS A 71 -3.10 -15.36 8.00
N ARG A 72 -2.16 -16.20 8.44
CA ARG A 72 -0.79 -16.28 7.88
C ARG A 72 -0.80 -16.73 6.43
N GLU A 73 -1.54 -17.79 6.14
CA GLU A 73 -1.66 -18.28 4.79
C GLU A 73 -2.24 -17.24 3.85
N ILE A 74 -3.30 -16.51 4.24
CA ILE A 74 -3.89 -15.46 3.40
C ILE A 74 -2.82 -14.42 3.05
N ALA A 75 -2.04 -13.97 4.02
CA ALA A 75 -0.98 -12.99 3.78
C ALA A 75 0.09 -13.52 2.81
N GLU A 76 0.53 -14.77 3.01
CA GLU A 76 1.50 -15.42 2.12
C GLU A 76 0.95 -15.67 0.71
N LEU A 77 -0.34 -16.01 0.60
CA LEU A 77 -1.01 -16.32 -0.66
C LEU A 77 -1.13 -15.04 -1.50
N VAL A 78 -1.56 -13.94 -0.90
CA VAL A 78 -1.57 -12.62 -1.56
C VAL A 78 -0.17 -12.22 -1.99
N SER A 79 0.82 -12.32 -1.08
CA SER A 79 2.20 -11.92 -1.36
C SER A 79 2.83 -12.71 -2.51
N ARG A 80 2.54 -14.01 -2.60
CA ARG A 80 3.11 -14.91 -3.63
C ARG A 80 2.42 -14.77 -4.99
N ASN A 81 1.09 -14.64 -5.00
CA ASN A 81 0.31 -14.76 -6.23
C ASN A 81 -0.07 -13.41 -6.85
N PHE A 82 -0.30 -12.38 -6.02
CA PHE A 82 -0.65 -11.06 -6.51
C PHE A 82 0.61 -10.32 -6.96
N LYS A 83 0.81 -10.27 -8.28
CA LYS A 83 1.97 -9.64 -8.91
C LYS A 83 1.61 -8.30 -9.53
N LEU A 84 2.61 -7.43 -9.63
CA LEU A 84 2.48 -6.15 -10.29
C LEU A 84 2.34 -6.34 -11.81
N ASP A 85 1.29 -5.77 -12.37
CA ASP A 85 1.23 -5.40 -13.80
C ASP A 85 1.61 -3.92 -13.94
N GLY A 86 2.89 -3.68 -14.25
CA GLY A 86 3.44 -2.34 -14.38
C GLY A 86 3.27 -1.73 -15.78
N GLU A 87 2.80 -2.48 -16.78
CA GLU A 87 2.63 -1.97 -18.14
C GLU A 87 1.45 -1.02 -18.23
N LYS A 88 0.30 -1.39 -17.66
CA LYS A 88 -0.87 -0.49 -17.57
C LYS A 88 -0.54 0.84 -16.89
N VAL A 89 0.32 0.81 -15.86
CA VAL A 89 0.73 1.99 -15.10
C VAL A 89 1.64 2.90 -15.91
N ARG A 90 2.61 2.31 -16.64
CA ARG A 90 3.47 3.07 -17.55
C ARG A 90 2.65 3.76 -18.64
N ASN A 91 1.74 3.02 -19.28
CA ASN A 91 0.84 3.55 -20.30
C ASN A 91 -0.05 4.67 -19.75
N TYR A 92 -0.59 4.51 -18.54
CA TYR A 92 -1.36 5.55 -17.86
C TYR A 92 -0.54 6.84 -17.68
N PHE A 93 0.67 6.74 -17.14
CA PHE A 93 1.51 7.92 -16.91
C PHE A 93 2.03 8.55 -18.20
N ASP A 94 2.36 7.76 -19.22
CA ASP A 94 2.82 8.30 -20.49
C ASP A 94 1.69 9.06 -21.20
N ASN A 95 0.46 8.51 -21.19
CA ASN A 95 -0.72 9.23 -21.68
C ASN A 95 -1.00 10.50 -20.87
N LEU A 96 -0.92 10.42 -19.54
CA LEU A 96 -1.14 11.57 -18.67
C LEU A 96 -0.09 12.68 -18.93
N LYS A 97 1.17 12.31 -19.17
CA LYS A 97 2.23 13.26 -19.55
C LYS A 97 1.88 13.99 -20.85
N GLU A 98 1.44 13.28 -21.89
CA GLU A 98 1.06 13.91 -23.15
C GLU A 98 -0.14 14.85 -23.00
N ILE A 99 -1.13 14.46 -22.18
CA ILE A 99 -2.26 15.33 -21.83
C ILE A 99 -1.76 16.59 -21.11
N LEU A 100 -0.94 16.47 -20.08
CA LEU A 100 -0.42 17.60 -19.31
C LEU A 100 0.45 18.55 -20.16
N LYS A 101 1.24 18.00 -21.10
CA LYS A 101 1.97 18.80 -22.10
C LYS A 101 1.02 19.60 -22.97
N SER A 102 -0.06 18.99 -23.48
CA SER A 102 -1.06 19.68 -24.29
C SER A 102 -1.73 20.84 -23.55
N LEU A 103 -1.84 20.72 -22.22
CA LEU A 103 -2.36 21.74 -21.31
C LEU A 103 -1.31 22.79 -20.90
N LYS A 104 -0.10 22.72 -21.47
CA LYS A 104 1.04 23.63 -21.25
C LYS A 104 1.53 23.66 -19.80
N TYR A 105 1.53 22.51 -19.13
CA TYR A 105 2.19 22.37 -17.83
C TYR A 105 3.66 21.99 -18.02
N THR A 106 4.52 22.51 -17.16
CA THR A 106 5.83 21.90 -16.90
C THR A 106 5.63 20.69 -15.99
N ILE A 107 6.26 19.57 -16.33
CA ILE A 107 6.07 18.28 -15.66
C ILE A 107 7.42 17.83 -15.09
N VAL A 108 7.41 17.32 -13.86
CA VAL A 108 8.52 16.59 -13.26
C VAL A 108 8.08 15.15 -13.09
N ASP A 109 8.67 14.26 -13.88
CA ASP A 109 8.42 12.82 -13.86
C ASP A 109 9.36 12.17 -12.85
N VAL A 110 8.79 11.66 -11.76
CA VAL A 110 9.54 11.17 -10.61
C VAL A 110 9.34 9.68 -10.46
N GLU A 111 10.45 8.96 -10.29
CA GLU A 111 10.46 7.55 -9.92
C GLU A 111 11.25 7.35 -8.62
N ILE A 112 10.60 6.74 -7.63
CA ILE A 112 11.19 6.41 -6.32
C ILE A 112 11.10 4.91 -6.09
N THR A 113 12.07 4.32 -5.41
CA THR A 113 12.09 2.87 -5.12
C THR A 113 12.09 2.63 -3.62
N THR A 114 11.25 1.71 -3.15
CA THR A 114 11.24 1.31 -1.74
C THR A 114 12.59 0.69 -1.36
N ARG A 115 13.24 1.23 -0.34
CA ARG A 115 14.49 0.68 0.23
C ARG A 115 14.18 -0.37 1.29
N THR A 116 13.20 -0.09 2.14
CA THR A 116 12.70 -0.98 3.18
C THR A 116 11.25 -1.36 2.90
N ARG A 117 10.67 -2.25 3.71
CA ARG A 117 9.23 -2.54 3.64
C ARG A 117 8.45 -1.24 3.89
N ALA A 118 7.48 -0.96 3.04
CA ALA A 118 6.71 0.28 3.12
C ALA A 118 5.29 0.03 3.63
N LEU A 119 4.85 0.92 4.52
CA LEU A 119 3.55 0.94 5.16
C LEU A 119 2.86 2.25 4.77
N ILE A 120 2.04 2.20 3.73
CA ILE A 120 1.33 3.37 3.22
C ILE A 120 -0.16 3.16 3.45
N GLY A 121 -0.82 4.12 4.10
CA GLY A 121 -2.24 3.99 4.44
C GLY A 121 -2.56 2.87 5.43
N VAL A 122 -1.80 2.74 6.53
CA VAL A 122 -2.03 1.69 7.56
C VAL A 122 -3.46 1.67 8.12
N SER A 123 -4.18 2.79 8.04
CA SER A 123 -5.55 2.93 8.51
C SER A 123 -6.61 2.72 7.42
N THR A 124 -6.24 2.42 6.16
CA THR A 124 -7.19 2.19 5.07
C THR A 124 -7.79 0.77 5.13
N SER A 125 -8.67 0.47 4.18
CA SER A 125 -9.58 -0.69 4.25
C SER A 125 -9.02 -2.00 3.67
N LEU A 126 -7.99 -1.97 2.81
CA LEU A 126 -7.50 -3.21 2.17
C LEU A 126 -6.98 -4.21 3.22
N GLY A 127 -7.67 -5.34 3.37
CA GLY A 127 -7.27 -6.38 4.33
C GLY A 127 -7.50 -6.00 5.79
N LYS A 128 -8.08 -4.83 6.10
CA LYS A 128 -8.33 -4.34 7.46
C LYS A 128 -9.15 -5.32 8.30
N LEU A 129 -10.13 -5.98 7.68
CA LEU A 129 -11.03 -6.96 8.30
C LEU A 129 -10.35 -8.30 8.63
N ILE A 130 -9.12 -8.52 8.17
CA ILE A 130 -8.33 -9.75 8.41
C ILE A 130 -7.10 -9.42 9.26
N PHE A 131 -6.38 -8.36 8.89
CA PHE A 131 -5.07 -8.01 9.40
C PHE A 131 -5.05 -6.90 10.45
N ASP A 132 -6.18 -6.25 10.71
CA ASP A 132 -6.28 -5.08 11.59
C ASP A 132 -5.43 -3.88 11.11
N SER A 133 -4.87 -3.97 9.90
CA SER A 133 -4.04 -2.98 9.22
C SER A 133 -4.41 -2.95 7.73
N GLY A 134 -4.39 -1.76 7.15
CA GLY A 134 -4.64 -1.49 5.75
C GLY A 134 -3.40 -1.21 4.93
N ILE A 135 -3.59 -1.12 3.62
CA ILE A 135 -2.67 -0.48 2.67
C ILE A 135 -3.50 0.39 1.72
N SER A 136 -3.06 1.62 1.45
CA SER A 136 -3.68 2.47 0.42
C SER A 136 -3.68 1.73 -0.92
N PHE A 137 -4.88 1.44 -1.42
CA PHE A 137 -5.07 0.57 -2.57
C PHE A 137 -6.19 1.11 -3.46
N ASP A 138 -5.89 1.29 -4.74
CA ASP A 138 -6.88 1.69 -5.73
C ASP A 138 -7.55 0.41 -6.28
N PRO A 139 -8.86 0.21 -6.04
CA PRO A 139 -9.57 -0.97 -6.51
C PRO A 139 -9.73 -1.00 -8.04
N TYR A 140 -9.64 0.13 -8.74
CA TYR A 140 -9.80 0.19 -10.20
C TYR A 140 -8.48 -0.04 -10.91
N MET A 141 -7.41 0.63 -10.46
CA MET A 141 -6.06 0.31 -10.93
C MET A 141 -5.59 -1.05 -10.41
N ASN A 142 -6.26 -1.62 -9.40
CA ASN A 142 -5.94 -2.88 -8.74
C ASN A 142 -4.48 -2.90 -8.26
N LEU A 143 -4.03 -1.82 -7.63
CA LEU A 143 -2.65 -1.63 -7.18
C LEU A 143 -2.58 -0.80 -5.89
N PRO A 144 -1.56 -1.01 -5.05
CA PRO A 144 -1.27 -0.09 -3.97
C PRO A 144 -0.80 1.25 -4.53
N TYR A 145 -1.04 2.34 -3.80
CA TYR A 145 -0.61 3.67 -4.23
C TYR A 145 -0.26 4.58 -3.05
N ILE A 146 0.55 5.59 -3.31
CA ILE A 146 0.81 6.69 -2.38
C ILE A 146 -0.08 7.85 -2.79
N LEU A 147 -0.84 8.40 -1.85
CA LEU A 147 -1.76 9.50 -2.15
C LEU A 147 -0.98 10.76 -2.54
N ALA A 148 -1.44 11.48 -3.55
CA ALA A 148 -0.91 12.78 -3.94
C ALA A 148 -0.88 13.76 -2.77
N SER A 149 -1.91 13.73 -1.92
CA SER A 149 -2.02 14.58 -0.72
C SER A 149 -0.96 14.25 0.33
N GLU A 150 -0.59 12.97 0.48
CA GLU A 150 0.48 12.54 1.39
C GLU A 150 1.84 13.04 0.89
N ILE A 151 2.12 12.89 -0.40
CA ILE A 151 3.34 13.39 -1.03
C ILE A 151 3.42 14.92 -0.89
N LYS A 152 2.34 15.63 -1.29
CA LYS A 152 2.25 17.09 -1.18
C LYS A 152 2.45 17.56 0.26
N GLY A 153 1.82 16.89 1.23
CA GLY A 153 1.91 17.25 2.65
C GLY A 153 3.33 17.13 3.20
N ILE A 154 4.04 16.04 2.89
CA ILE A 154 5.42 15.84 3.36
C ILE A 154 6.37 16.84 2.69
N VAL A 155 6.22 17.09 1.38
CA VAL A 155 7.04 18.08 0.67
C VAL A 155 6.77 19.49 1.21
N ARG A 156 5.49 19.85 1.45
CA ARG A 156 5.10 21.13 2.06
C ARG A 156 5.72 21.33 3.43
N SER A 157 5.56 20.35 4.33
CA SER A 157 6.13 20.42 5.68
C SER A 157 7.65 20.58 5.66
N TYR A 158 8.34 19.90 4.74
CA TYR A 158 9.79 20.06 4.60
C TYR A 158 10.19 21.44 4.06
N ILE A 159 9.42 22.00 3.12
CA ILE A 159 9.65 23.36 2.62
C ILE A 159 9.40 24.40 3.70
N GLU A 160 8.33 24.23 4.49
CA GLU A 160 8.00 25.09 5.62
C GLU A 160 9.13 25.09 6.66
N ASP A 161 9.65 23.92 7.04
CA ASP A 161 10.79 23.81 7.96
C ASP A 161 12.08 24.46 7.42
N LYS A 162 12.31 24.40 6.09
CA LYS A 162 13.57 24.81 5.47
C LYS A 162 13.60 26.26 5.01
N LEU A 163 12.49 26.75 4.45
CA LEU A 163 12.36 28.04 3.78
C LEU A 163 11.37 28.98 4.51
N GLY A 164 10.60 28.46 5.46
CA GLY A 164 9.60 29.22 6.22
C GLY A 164 8.18 29.08 5.66
N GLU A 165 7.20 29.38 6.52
CA GLU A 165 5.76 29.27 6.23
C GLU A 165 5.31 30.14 5.05
N GLN A 166 5.83 31.37 4.94
CA GLN A 166 5.48 32.29 3.86
C GLN A 166 5.82 31.72 2.46
N GLU A 167 7.00 31.11 2.32
CA GLU A 167 7.42 30.48 1.06
C GLU A 167 6.58 29.21 0.78
N ALA A 168 6.26 28.45 1.83
CA ALA A 168 5.39 27.28 1.70
C ALA A 168 3.99 27.67 1.22
N GLU A 169 3.38 28.72 1.77
CA GLU A 169 2.09 29.22 1.31
C GLU A 169 2.14 29.76 -0.13
N GLU A 170 3.23 30.40 -0.52
CA GLU A 170 3.40 30.91 -1.88
C GLU A 170 3.46 29.77 -2.93
N ILE A 171 4.05 28.63 -2.56
CA ILE A 171 4.14 27.46 -3.44
C ILE A 171 2.85 26.62 -3.40
N PHE A 172 2.34 26.31 -2.20
CA PHE A 172 1.29 25.31 -1.99
C PHE A 172 -0.12 25.90 -1.79
N GLY A 173 -0.23 27.21 -1.62
CA GLY A 173 -1.45 27.92 -1.32
C GLY A 173 -1.77 27.97 0.18
N ASN A 174 -2.78 28.76 0.50
CA ASN A 174 -3.38 28.90 1.82
C ASN A 174 -4.91 28.92 1.68
N GLU A 175 -5.65 29.33 2.72
CA GLU A 175 -7.13 29.36 2.64
C GLU A 175 -7.67 30.40 1.63
N GLU A 176 -6.85 31.39 1.25
CA GLU A 176 -7.23 32.49 0.35
C GLU A 176 -6.72 32.31 -1.09
N ARG A 177 -5.69 31.48 -1.32
CA ARG A 177 -5.02 31.31 -2.61
C ARG A 177 -4.79 29.84 -2.94
N GLU A 178 -5.03 29.43 -4.19
CA GLU A 178 -4.66 28.07 -4.61
C GLU A 178 -3.14 27.86 -4.73
N GLY A 179 -2.71 26.61 -4.62
CA GLY A 179 -1.32 26.23 -4.81
C GLY A 179 -0.90 26.26 -6.28
N ASN A 180 0.36 26.62 -6.52
CA ASN A 180 0.96 26.70 -7.86
C ASN A 180 1.51 25.36 -8.35
N VAL A 181 1.56 24.34 -7.48
CA VAL A 181 2.09 23.00 -7.75
C VAL A 181 1.05 21.91 -7.49
N ASN A 182 0.98 20.97 -8.43
CA ASN A 182 0.07 19.82 -8.39
C ASN A 182 0.86 18.52 -8.34
N PHE A 183 0.28 17.51 -7.70
CA PHE A 183 0.86 16.18 -7.54
C PHE A 183 -0.17 15.15 -8.00
N THR A 184 0.30 14.10 -8.66
CA THR A 184 -0.50 12.89 -8.89
C THR A 184 -0.27 11.88 -7.77
N ASP A 185 -1.16 10.91 -7.69
CA ASP A 185 -0.89 9.70 -6.92
C ASP A 185 0.34 8.97 -7.48
N ALA A 186 1.04 8.23 -6.61
CA ALA A 186 2.15 7.39 -7.03
C ALA A 186 1.74 5.93 -7.13
N TYR A 187 1.96 5.32 -8.30
CA TYR A 187 1.64 3.92 -8.56
C TYR A 187 2.92 3.12 -8.83
N PRO A 188 2.95 1.83 -8.45
CA PRO A 188 4.09 0.97 -8.71
C PRO A 188 4.21 0.67 -10.21
N THR A 189 5.40 0.86 -10.77
CA THR A 189 5.71 0.61 -12.20
C THR A 189 6.57 -0.62 -12.42
N ARG A 190 7.40 -0.98 -11.42
CA ARG A 190 8.22 -2.19 -11.43
C ARG A 190 8.41 -2.73 -10.02
N SER A 191 8.67 -4.01 -9.92
CA SER A 191 9.08 -4.69 -8.70
C SER A 191 10.06 -5.79 -9.05
N GLU A 192 11.14 -5.96 -8.27
CA GLU A 192 12.10 -7.05 -8.53
C GLU A 192 11.49 -8.43 -8.25
N ASN A 193 10.75 -8.56 -7.15
CA ASN A 193 10.18 -9.84 -6.70
C ASN A 193 8.68 -9.69 -6.37
N PHE A 194 8.34 -9.71 -5.08
CA PHE A 194 6.97 -9.58 -4.60
C PHE A 194 6.53 -8.12 -4.58
N LEU A 195 5.23 -7.87 -4.76
CA LEU A 195 4.65 -6.53 -4.56
C LEU A 195 4.31 -6.31 -3.08
N PHE A 196 3.75 -7.34 -2.43
CA PHE A 196 3.45 -7.35 -1.01
C PHE A 196 4.30 -8.41 -0.29
N VAL A 197 4.61 -8.15 0.98
CA VAL A 197 5.20 -9.16 1.87
C VAL A 197 4.52 -9.11 3.25
N PRO A 198 4.32 -10.25 3.93
CA PRO A 198 3.81 -10.28 5.29
C PRO A 198 4.84 -9.71 6.26
N ASP A 199 4.36 -9.08 7.34
CA ASP A 199 5.17 -8.64 8.46
C ASP A 199 4.39 -8.75 9.77
N VAL A 200 5.09 -8.64 10.89
CA VAL A 200 4.49 -8.76 12.23
C VAL A 200 5.01 -7.67 13.16
N ILE A 201 4.10 -7.11 13.95
CA ILE A 201 4.43 -6.20 15.03
C ILE A 201 3.90 -6.79 16.31
N THR A 202 4.77 -6.93 17.31
CA THR A 202 4.43 -7.55 18.61
C THR A 202 4.63 -6.51 19.71
N PRO A 203 3.65 -5.63 19.97
CA PRO A 203 3.69 -4.80 21.16
C PRO A 203 3.61 -5.70 22.40
N HIS A 204 4.53 -5.46 23.34
CA HIS A 204 4.57 -6.15 24.64
C HIS A 204 4.00 -5.27 25.75
N TYR A 205 4.23 -3.95 25.66
CA TYR A 205 3.92 -2.96 26.71
C TYR A 205 2.85 -1.94 26.32
N ASN A 206 2.18 -2.12 25.18
CA ASN A 206 1.19 -1.14 24.72
C ASN A 206 0.00 -1.10 25.70
N LYS A 207 -0.20 0.06 26.35
CA LYS A 207 -1.20 0.29 27.41
C LYS A 207 -1.04 -0.63 28.64
N LYS A 208 0.18 -1.11 28.93
CA LYS A 208 0.50 -1.91 30.12
C LYS A 208 1.19 -1.05 31.19
N LYS A 209 0.95 -1.31 32.47
CA LYS A 209 1.48 -0.49 33.59
C LYS A 209 2.75 -1.06 34.21
N SER A 210 2.92 -2.37 34.15
CA SER A 210 4.02 -3.09 34.78
C SER A 210 4.45 -4.30 33.94
N GLU A 211 5.59 -4.89 34.28
CA GLU A 211 6.07 -6.15 33.70
C GLU A 211 5.07 -7.30 33.92
N ALA A 212 4.30 -7.28 35.02
CA ALA A 212 3.28 -8.29 35.28
C ALA A 212 2.11 -8.22 34.27
N ASP A 213 1.90 -7.06 33.64
CA ASP A 213 0.87 -6.87 32.62
C ASP A 213 1.41 -7.09 31.18
N ALA A 214 2.73 -7.27 31.03
CA ALA A 214 3.39 -7.38 29.74
C ALA A 214 2.93 -8.63 29.01
N GLU A 215 2.42 -8.45 27.80
CA GLU A 215 1.83 -9.53 27.02
C GLU A 215 2.12 -9.33 25.53
N PRO A 216 2.86 -10.24 24.89
CA PRO A 216 3.13 -10.15 23.47
C PRO A 216 1.83 -10.35 22.68
N THR A 217 1.47 -9.36 21.87
CA THR A 217 0.27 -9.40 21.01
C THR A 217 0.63 -9.34 19.53
N PRO A 218 1.04 -10.45 18.88
CA PRO A 218 1.47 -10.42 17.48
C PRO A 218 0.35 -9.95 16.54
N VAL A 219 0.56 -8.81 15.89
CA VAL A 219 -0.32 -8.27 14.85
C VAL A 219 0.35 -8.47 13.52
N MET A 220 -0.13 -9.47 12.78
CA MET A 220 0.37 -9.77 11.45
C MET A 220 -0.37 -8.97 10.38
N HIS A 221 0.35 -8.38 9.45
CA HIS A 221 -0.19 -7.53 8.41
C HIS A 221 0.59 -7.62 7.11
N LEU A 222 0.04 -7.05 6.03
CA LEU A 222 0.74 -6.89 4.76
C LEU A 222 1.53 -5.58 4.77
N THR A 223 2.62 -5.57 4.00
CA THR A 223 3.44 -4.40 3.69
C THR A 223 3.78 -4.40 2.21
N ILE A 224 4.13 -3.25 1.65
CA ILE A 224 4.73 -3.18 0.31
C ILE A 224 6.19 -3.65 0.43
N ALA A 225 6.59 -4.52 -0.48
CA ALA A 225 7.93 -5.09 -0.50
C ALA A 225 9.03 -4.02 -0.72
N PRO A 226 10.27 -4.28 -0.30
CA PRO A 226 11.41 -3.49 -0.78
C PRO A 226 11.62 -3.72 -2.29
N LYS A 227 12.31 -2.79 -2.95
CA LYS A 227 12.63 -2.83 -4.38
C LYS A 227 11.39 -2.81 -5.29
N VAL A 228 10.37 -2.06 -4.87
CA VAL A 228 9.21 -1.68 -5.68
C VAL A 228 9.36 -0.21 -6.06
N SER A 229 9.40 0.08 -7.36
CA SER A 229 9.48 1.46 -7.84
C SER A 229 8.09 2.02 -8.08
N PHE A 230 7.86 3.21 -7.55
CA PHE A 230 6.66 4.02 -7.71
C PHE A 230 6.97 5.21 -8.60
N ARG A 231 6.06 5.49 -9.54
CA ARG A 231 6.11 6.67 -10.41
C ARG A 231 4.97 7.61 -10.06
N PHE A 232 5.24 8.91 -10.08
CA PHE A 232 4.25 9.97 -9.99
C PHE A 232 4.74 11.20 -10.74
N LEU A 233 3.80 12.11 -11.03
CA LEU A 233 4.10 13.35 -11.72
C LEU A 233 3.85 14.52 -10.77
N ILE A 234 4.75 15.50 -10.84
CA ILE A 234 4.53 16.84 -10.30
C ILE A 234 4.35 17.76 -11.49
N TYR A 235 3.37 18.67 -11.45
CA TYR A 235 3.14 19.57 -12.57
C TYR A 235 2.67 20.96 -12.13
N TYR A 236 3.18 21.97 -12.83
CA TYR A 236 2.98 23.39 -12.49
C TYR A 236 3.11 24.27 -13.74
N LYS A 237 2.61 25.51 -13.66
CA LYS A 237 2.73 26.50 -14.74
C LYS A 237 3.77 27.58 -14.43
N ARG A 238 3.92 27.94 -13.15
CA ARG A 238 4.86 28.96 -12.69
C ARG A 238 6.27 28.36 -12.63
N GLU A 239 7.23 28.91 -13.36
CA GLU A 239 8.57 28.29 -13.43
C GLU A 239 9.39 28.43 -12.15
N ASP A 240 9.15 29.50 -11.38
CA ASP A 240 9.81 29.80 -10.11
C ASP A 240 9.56 28.74 -9.03
N VAL A 241 8.40 28.06 -9.05
CA VAL A 241 8.10 26.99 -8.07
C VAL A 241 8.84 25.68 -8.34
N GLY A 242 9.41 25.51 -9.54
CA GLY A 242 10.07 24.26 -9.93
C GLY A 242 11.35 23.98 -9.14
N LYS A 243 12.16 25.03 -8.89
CA LYS A 243 13.46 24.89 -8.22
C LYS A 243 13.33 24.43 -6.76
N PRO A 244 12.49 25.05 -5.90
CA PRO A 244 12.28 24.56 -4.53
C PRO A 244 11.84 23.10 -4.47
N ILE A 245 10.98 22.66 -5.40
CA ILE A 245 10.50 21.28 -5.46
C ILE A 245 11.64 20.32 -5.84
N CYS A 246 12.40 20.62 -6.90
CA CYS A 246 13.50 19.76 -7.34
C CYS A 246 14.61 19.65 -6.27
N ASP A 247 14.89 20.74 -5.55
CA ASP A 247 15.93 20.77 -4.51
C ASP A 247 15.51 20.03 -3.22
N THR A 248 14.21 19.94 -2.94
CA THR A 248 13.68 19.35 -1.69
C THR A 248 13.31 17.88 -1.85
N LEU A 249 12.89 17.47 -3.04
CA LEU A 249 12.39 16.13 -3.31
C LEU A 249 13.36 15.00 -2.92
N PRO A 250 14.68 15.03 -3.25
CA PRO A 250 15.61 13.99 -2.83
C PRO A 250 15.71 13.84 -1.31
N LEU A 251 15.66 14.95 -0.57
CA LEU A 251 15.79 14.98 0.88
C LEU A 251 14.53 14.43 1.57
N VAL A 252 13.36 14.77 1.04
CA VAL A 252 12.07 14.26 1.52
C VAL A 252 11.98 12.74 1.35
N ILE A 253 12.35 12.23 0.17
CA ILE A 253 12.31 10.80 -0.15
C ILE A 253 13.19 9.99 0.82
N MET A 254 14.36 10.53 1.20
CA MET A 254 15.28 9.86 2.13
C MET A 254 14.75 9.77 3.58
N LYS A 255 13.94 10.74 4.03
CA LYS A 255 13.35 10.73 5.38
C LYS A 255 12.22 9.70 5.54
N GLY A 256 11.64 9.25 4.43
CA GLY A 256 10.59 8.25 4.36
C GLY A 256 9.22 8.82 4.02
N LEU A 257 8.45 8.05 3.25
CA LEU A 257 7.12 8.39 2.73
C LEU A 257 6.14 7.31 3.19
N GLY A 258 5.42 7.55 4.28
CA GLY A 258 4.47 6.59 4.84
C GLY A 258 4.51 6.51 6.37
N ALA A 259 3.84 5.50 6.90
CA ALA A 259 3.75 5.25 8.32
C ALA A 259 5.03 4.63 8.88
N ARG A 260 5.29 4.91 10.17
CA ARG A 260 6.34 4.29 10.99
C ARG A 260 7.77 4.45 10.43
N SER A 261 8.04 5.55 9.74
CA SER A 261 9.38 5.89 9.23
C SER A 261 10.43 6.05 10.33
N SER A 262 10.03 6.47 11.53
CA SER A 262 10.91 6.61 12.71
C SER A 262 11.56 5.28 13.15
N VAL A 263 10.96 4.14 12.83
CA VAL A 263 11.49 2.80 13.12
C VAL A 263 11.99 2.08 11.87
N GLY A 264 12.20 2.82 10.78
CA GLY A 264 12.87 2.34 9.56
C GLY A 264 11.97 1.77 8.46
N TYR A 265 10.64 1.85 8.59
CA TYR A 265 9.71 1.50 7.51
C TYR A 265 9.61 2.62 6.48
N SER A 266 9.10 2.31 5.30
CA SER A 266 8.66 3.29 4.31
C SER A 266 9.78 4.25 3.88
N LEU A 267 11.02 3.75 3.81
CA LEU A 267 12.17 4.52 3.31
C LEU A 267 12.30 4.30 1.81
N PHE A 268 12.60 5.36 1.07
CA PHE A 268 12.67 5.34 -0.38
C PHE A 268 14.01 5.89 -0.89
N GLU A 269 14.35 5.54 -2.12
CA GLU A 269 15.48 6.05 -2.88
C GLU A 269 14.95 6.73 -4.14
N LEU A 270 15.50 7.89 -4.49
CA LEU A 270 15.17 8.56 -5.75
C LEU A 270 15.89 7.84 -6.90
N ALA A 271 15.13 7.21 -7.79
CA ALA A 271 15.67 6.49 -8.95
C ALA A 271 15.79 7.41 -10.17
N LYS A 272 14.79 8.29 -10.38
CA LYS A 272 14.77 9.22 -11.52
C LYS A 272 13.94 10.46 -11.17
N ALA A 273 14.40 11.62 -11.62
CA ALA A 273 13.61 12.85 -11.68
C ALA A 273 13.93 13.55 -13.00
N GLU A 274 12.95 13.65 -13.89
CA GLU A 274 13.11 14.26 -15.21
C GLU A 274 12.16 15.45 -15.36
N VAL A 275 12.71 16.63 -15.64
CA VAL A 275 11.91 17.82 -15.93
C VAL A 275 11.61 17.85 -17.43
N VAL A 276 10.33 17.85 -17.77
CA VAL A 276 9.80 17.90 -19.12
C VAL A 276 9.03 19.21 -19.29
N ARG A 277 9.46 20.01 -20.26
CA ARG A 277 8.82 21.29 -20.63
C ARG A 277 7.92 21.11 -21.84
#